data_AF-A0A7J2HXL2-F1
#
_entry.id   AF-A0A7J2HXL2-F1
#
_cell.length_a   1.000
_cell.length_b   1.000
_cell.length_c   1.000
_cell.angle_alpha   90.00
_cell.angle_beta   90.00
_cell.angle_gamma   90.00
#
_symmetry.space_group_name_H-M   'P 1'
#
loop_
_entity.id
_entity.type
_entity.pdbx_description
1 polymer ?
#
loop_
_entity_poly.entity_id
_entity_poly.type
_entity_poly.pdbx_seq_one_letter_code
_entity_poly.pdbx_strand_id
1 'polypeptide(L)'
;MKYFPYKAREGQEELIALVQEATELGRNVCIHAPTGFGKTPAVLAALLPIHLREKRRGGIIWAVRTGNETDRPIEELRVICNHVNENIFGISFRGKADMCLLAKRLGIEGHEAVSNLC
;
A
#
# COMPACT_ATOMS: atom_id res chain seq x y z
N MET A 1 2.08 -0.02 -16.75
CA MET A 1 3.55 -0.19 -16.78
C MET A 1 4.37 0.98 -16.23
N LYS A 2 4.05 2.26 -16.50
CA LYS A 2 4.81 3.43 -15.97
C LYS A 2 5.19 3.35 -14.49
N TYR A 3 4.28 2.88 -13.63
CA TYR A 3 4.47 2.86 -12.18
C TYR A 3 5.04 1.54 -11.64
N PHE A 4 5.43 0.59 -12.49
CA PHE A 4 6.00 -0.68 -12.03
C PHE A 4 7.53 -0.61 -12.03
N PRO A 5 8.20 -0.63 -10.86
CA PRO A 5 9.60 -0.21 -10.75
C PRO A 5 10.61 -1.33 -11.03
N TYR A 6 10.15 -2.55 -11.30
CA TYR A 6 10.98 -3.73 -11.49
C TYR A 6 10.85 -4.27 -12.91
N LYS A 7 11.80 -5.11 -13.33
CA LYS A 7 11.61 -5.94 -14.52
C LYS A 7 10.46 -6.92 -14.26
N ALA A 8 9.41 -6.85 -15.08
CA ALA A 8 8.25 -7.70 -14.93
C ALA A 8 8.61 -9.19 -15.08
N ARG A 9 8.05 -9.99 -14.18
CA ARG A 9 8.09 -11.46 -14.21
C ARG A 9 6.79 -11.96 -14.84
N GLU A 10 6.80 -13.23 -15.22
CA GLU A 10 5.63 -13.92 -15.76
C GLU A 10 4.38 -13.69 -14.89
N GLY A 11 3.26 -13.36 -15.55
CA GLY A 11 1.98 -13.08 -14.92
C GLY A 11 1.84 -11.71 -14.24
N GLN A 12 2.92 -10.95 -14.01
CA GLN A 12 2.80 -9.63 -13.35
C GLN A 12 2.13 -8.59 -14.24
N GLU A 13 2.44 -8.57 -15.53
CA GLU A 13 1.78 -7.66 -16.49
C GLU A 13 0.30 -7.99 -16.64
N GLU A 14 -0.03 -9.29 -16.69
CA GLU A 14 -1.42 -9.77 -16.71
C GLU A 14 -2.16 -9.34 -15.44
N LEU A 15 -1.55 -9.52 -14.26
CA LEU A 15 -2.15 -9.06 -13.00
C LEU A 15 -2.39 -7.55 -13.01
N ILE A 16 -1.43 -6.77 -13.48
CA ILE A 16 -1.55 -5.31 -13.57
C ILE A 16 -2.73 -4.96 -14.48
N ALA A 17 -2.81 -5.54 -15.68
CA ALA A 17 -3.89 -5.30 -16.62
C ALA A 17 -5.26 -5.69 -16.05
N LEU A 18 -5.36 -6.87 -15.43
CA LEU A 18 -6.59 -7.37 -14.80
C LEU A 18 -7.10 -6.42 -13.70
N VAL A 19 -6.21 -5.96 -12.81
CA VAL A 19 -6.58 -5.04 -11.73
C VAL A 19 -6.97 -3.67 -12.28
N GLN A 20 -6.27 -3.19 -13.31
CA GLN A 20 -6.59 -1.92 -13.95
C GLN A 20 -7.98 -1.94 -14.57
N GLU A 21 -8.24 -2.92 -15.44
CA GLU A 21 -9.53 -3.08 -16.12
C GLU A 21 -10.67 -3.19 -15.11
N ALA A 22 -10.54 -4.07 -14.11
CA ALA A 22 -11.59 -4.25 -13.12
C ALA A 22 -11.85 -2.98 -12.30
N THR A 23 -10.81 -2.22 -11.95
CA THR A 23 -10.94 -0.96 -11.20
C THR A 23 -11.62 0.14 -12.04
N GLU A 24 -11.33 0.20 -13.34
CA GLU A 24 -11.99 1.11 -14.29
C GLU A 24 -13.47 0.75 -14.47
N LEU A 25 -13.79 -0.55 -14.50
CA LEU A 25 -15.16 -1.07 -14.62
C LEU A 25 -15.94 -1.11 -13.29
N GLY A 26 -15.32 -0.73 -12.17
CA GLY A 26 -15.95 -0.78 -10.84
C GLY A 26 -16.25 -2.20 -10.34
N ARG A 27 -15.43 -3.18 -10.72
CA ARG A 27 -15.58 -4.61 -10.39
C ARG A 27 -14.61 -5.04 -9.30
N ASN A 28 -14.98 -6.09 -8.58
CA ASN A 28 -14.11 -6.76 -7.60
C ASN A 28 -13.22 -7.80 -8.28
N VAL A 29 -11.99 -7.95 -7.81
CA VAL A 29 -11.03 -8.97 -8.28
C VAL A 29 -10.54 -9.80 -7.10
N CYS A 30 -10.55 -11.12 -7.24
CA CYS A 30 -9.89 -12.05 -6.32
C CYS A 30 -8.63 -12.60 -7.00
N ILE A 31 -7.47 -12.40 -6.37
CA ILE A 31 -6.16 -12.77 -6.93
C ILE A 31 -5.56 -13.86 -6.08
N HIS A 32 -5.18 -14.97 -6.72
CA HIS A 32 -4.34 -15.99 -6.09
C HIS A 32 -2.94 -15.96 -6.71
N ALA A 33 -1.95 -15.53 -5.93
CA ALA A 33 -0.55 -15.51 -6.36
C ALA A 33 0.39 -15.86 -5.20
N PRO A 34 1.49 -16.60 -5.47
CA PRO A 34 2.38 -17.10 -4.43
C PRO A 34 3.11 -15.98 -3.67
N THR A 35 3.71 -16.32 -2.54
CA THR A 35 4.66 -15.44 -1.84
C THR A 35 5.86 -15.16 -2.76
N GLY A 36 6.44 -13.97 -2.66
CA GLY A 36 7.54 -13.57 -3.56
C GLY A 36 7.15 -13.20 -5.00
N PHE A 37 5.86 -13.34 -5.37
CA PHE A 37 5.36 -12.90 -6.69
C PHE A 37 5.50 -11.39 -6.92
N GLY A 38 5.58 -10.57 -5.88
CA GLY A 38 5.53 -9.11 -6.02
C GLY A 38 4.10 -8.57 -6.19
N LYS A 39 3.14 -9.17 -5.48
CA LYS A 39 1.73 -8.74 -5.49
C LYS A 39 1.58 -7.25 -5.14
N THR A 40 2.27 -6.79 -4.09
CA THR A 40 2.19 -5.40 -3.62
C THR A 40 2.58 -4.37 -4.68
N PRO A 41 3.81 -4.41 -5.26
CA PRO A 41 4.17 -3.45 -6.30
C PRO A 41 3.31 -3.59 -7.57
N ALA A 42 2.86 -4.80 -7.93
CA ALA A 42 1.98 -5.00 -9.08
C ALA A 42 0.61 -4.32 -8.89
N VAL A 43 -0.05 -4.55 -7.76
CA VAL A 43 -1.35 -3.94 -7.45
C VAL A 43 -1.22 -2.42 -7.32
N LEU A 44 -0.17 -1.90 -6.66
CA LEU A 44 0.07 -0.46 -6.61
C LEU A 44 0.28 0.16 -7.99
N ALA A 45 1.10 -0.48 -8.84
CA ALA A 45 1.36 -0.02 -10.20
C ALA A 45 0.10 -0.01 -11.09
N ALA A 46 -0.87 -0.89 -10.79
CA ALA A 46 -2.18 -0.90 -11.44
C ALA A 46 -3.06 0.27 -10.97
N LEU A 47 -3.17 0.50 -9.66
CA LEU A 47 -4.11 1.46 -9.07
C LEU A 47 -3.67 2.93 -9.19
N LEU A 48 -2.38 3.20 -9.02
CA LEU A 48 -1.82 4.57 -9.04
C LEU A 48 -2.16 5.37 -10.31
N PRO A 49 -1.98 4.87 -11.54
CA PRO A 49 -2.31 5.65 -12.74
C PRO A 49 -3.79 6.02 -12.82
N ILE A 50 -4.68 5.16 -12.34
CA ILE A 50 -6.13 5.42 -12.32
C ILE A 50 -6.44 6.53 -11.32
N HIS A 51 -5.90 6.40 -10.11
CA HIS A 51 -6.10 7.39 -9.05
C HIS A 51 -5.56 8.78 -9.44
N LEU A 52 -4.36 8.84 -10.04
CA LEU A 52 -3.70 10.09 -10.39
C LEU A 52 -4.28 10.78 -11.64
N ARG A 53 -4.75 10.02 -12.64
CA ARG A 53 -5.30 10.60 -13.88
C ARG A 53 -6.63 11.30 -13.69
N GLU A 54 -7.54 10.67 -12.97
CA GLU A 54 -8.94 11.07 -12.99
C GLU A 54 -9.29 12.17 -11.99
N LYS A 55 -8.32 12.65 -11.18
CA LYS A 55 -8.61 13.41 -9.95
C LYS A 55 -9.77 12.76 -9.16
N ARG A 56 -9.86 11.42 -9.18
CA ARG A 56 -10.93 10.70 -8.48
C ARG A 56 -10.88 11.17 -7.03
N ARG A 57 -12.01 11.68 -6.54
CA ARG A 57 -12.17 12.07 -5.13
C ARG A 57 -12.11 10.79 -4.30
N GLY A 58 -10.94 10.49 -3.74
CA GLY A 58 -10.75 9.30 -2.91
C GLY A 58 -9.28 8.99 -2.68
N GLY A 59 -8.99 7.97 -1.88
CA GLY A 59 -7.64 7.44 -1.68
C GLY A 59 -7.62 5.93 -1.87
N ILE A 60 -6.44 5.36 -2.07
CA ILE A 60 -6.26 3.91 -2.06
C ILE A 60 -6.18 3.47 -0.60
N ILE A 61 -7.15 2.66 -0.16
CA ILE A 61 -7.15 2.05 1.17
C ILE A 61 -6.51 0.68 1.05
N TRP A 62 -5.38 0.48 1.72
CA TRP A 62 -4.69 -0.80 1.78
C TRP A 62 -4.91 -1.45 3.15
N ALA A 63 -5.80 -2.44 3.20
CA ALA A 63 -6.07 -3.20 4.42
C ALA A 63 -5.11 -4.40 4.53
N VAL A 64 -4.54 -4.61 5.71
CA VAL A 64 -3.69 -5.77 6.04
C VAL A 64 -4.18 -6.44 7.32
N ARG A 65 -3.72 -7.67 7.57
CA ARG A 65 -4.13 -8.42 8.76
C ARG A 65 -3.35 -8.02 10.01
N THR A 66 -2.07 -7.69 9.87
CA THR A 66 -1.18 -7.40 11.01
C THR A 66 -0.48 -6.05 10.86
N GLY A 67 -0.17 -5.40 11.99
CA GLY A 67 0.57 -4.14 12.01
C GLY A 67 1.90 -4.21 11.26
N ASN A 68 2.62 -5.34 11.35
CA ASN A 68 3.90 -5.53 10.65
C ASN A 68 3.77 -5.52 9.12
N GLU A 69 2.60 -5.81 8.56
CA GLU A 69 2.36 -5.80 7.11
C GLU A 69 2.02 -4.39 6.58
N THR A 70 1.70 -3.43 7.46
CA THR A 70 1.25 -2.08 7.07
C THR A 70 2.34 -1.24 6.40
N ASP A 71 3.62 -1.50 6.70
CA ASP A 71 4.72 -0.71 6.12
C ASP A 71 5.07 -1.15 4.71
N ARG A 72 4.83 -2.42 4.36
CA ARG A 72 5.25 -2.96 3.07
C ARG A 72 4.67 -2.18 1.87
N PRO A 73 3.38 -1.81 1.84
CA PRO A 73 2.84 -0.95 0.79
C PRO A 73 3.49 0.43 0.72
N ILE A 74 3.85 1.02 1.88
CA ILE A 74 4.48 2.35 1.94
C ILE A 74 5.93 2.28 1.45
N GLU A 75 6.66 1.23 1.77
CA GLU A 75 8.00 0.98 1.23
C GLU A 75 7.97 0.83 -0.28
N GLU A 76 7.06 0.01 -0.82
CA GLU A 76 6.91 -0.16 -2.27
C GLU A 76 6.44 1.13 -2.96
N LEU A 77 5.52 1.88 -2.33
CA LEU A 77 5.12 3.20 -2.82
C LEU A 77 6.32 4.15 -2.93
N ARG A 78 7.21 4.16 -1.94
CA ARG A 78 8.44 4.96 -1.99
C ARG A 78 9.35 4.54 -3.15
N VAL A 79 9.50 3.24 -3.41
CA VAL A 79 10.25 2.73 -4.56
C VAL A 79 9.62 3.20 -5.87
N ILE A 80 8.29 3.15 -5.98
CA ILE A 80 7.55 3.64 -7.15
C ILE A 80 7.75 5.15 -7.33
N CYS A 81 7.60 5.95 -6.28
CA CYS A 81 7.82 7.40 -6.31
C CYS A 81 9.22 7.75 -6.85
N ASN A 82 10.24 7.05 -6.37
CA ASN A 82 11.62 7.22 -6.86
C ASN A 82 11.75 6.81 -8.33
N HIS A 83 11.09 5.72 -8.74
CA HIS A 83 11.11 5.24 -10.12
C HIS A 83 10.48 6.22 -11.10
N VAL A 84 9.35 6.85 -10.74
CA VAL A 84 8.64 7.80 -11.62
C VAL A 84 9.05 9.26 -11.41
N ASN A 85 9.89 9.55 -10.42
CA ASN A 85 10.25 10.90 -9.98
C ASN A 85 9.02 11.78 -9.68
N GLU A 86 8.04 11.22 -8.97
CA GLU A 86 6.83 11.90 -8.53
C GLU A 86 6.64 11.76 -7.02
N ASN A 87 6.09 12.78 -6.38
CA ASN A 87 5.78 12.76 -4.96
C ASN A 87 4.33 12.33 -4.72
N ILE A 88 4.12 11.03 -4.45
CA ILE A 88 2.81 10.48 -4.15
C ILE A 88 2.69 10.32 -2.63
N PHE A 89 1.68 10.96 -2.04
CA PHE A 89 1.41 10.87 -0.61
C PHE A 89 0.87 9.49 -0.24
N GLY A 90 1.45 8.88 0.79
CA GLY A 90 0.96 7.66 1.42
C GLY A 90 1.33 7.64 2.88
N ILE A 91 0.47 7.05 3.71
CA ILE A 91 0.66 6.93 5.15
C ILE A 91 0.30 5.52 5.60
N SER A 92 1.13 4.95 6.49
CA SER A 92 0.82 3.73 7.23
C SER A 92 0.02 4.13 8.46
N PHE A 93 -1.18 3.56 8.63
CA PHE A 93 -2.03 3.81 9.79
C PHE A 93 -2.01 2.58 10.71
N ARG A 94 -1.62 2.79 11.96
CA ARG A 94 -1.43 1.74 12.97
C ARG A 94 -2.18 2.05 14.27
N GLY A 95 -2.11 1.13 15.23
CA GLY A 95 -2.68 1.35 16.56
C GLY A 95 -2.00 2.46 17.34
N LYS A 96 -2.68 2.98 18.36
CA LYS A 96 -2.12 4.01 19.27
C LYS A 96 -0.77 3.61 19.86
N ALA A 97 -0.61 2.32 20.22
CA ALA A 97 0.64 1.78 20.76
C ALA A 97 1.83 2.00 19.83
N ASP A 98 1.62 1.93 18.51
CA ASP A 98 2.70 2.08 17.52
C ASP A 98 2.96 3.54 17.13
N MET A 99 1.99 4.43 17.32
CA MET A 99 2.04 5.82 16.83
C MET A 99 2.15 6.89 17.92
N CYS A 100 1.95 6.55 19.21
CA CYS A 100 1.97 7.53 20.29
C CYS A 100 3.40 7.96 20.67
N LEU A 101 3.74 9.20 20.32
CA LEU A 101 5.04 9.80 20.65
C LEU A 101 5.26 9.97 22.16
N LEU A 102 4.20 10.20 22.93
CA LEU A 102 4.29 10.33 24.39
C LEU A 102 4.61 8.99 25.04
N ALA A 103 3.91 7.92 24.66
CA ALA A 103 4.20 6.57 25.13
C ALA A 103 5.65 6.18 24.83
N LYS A 104 6.12 6.45 23.60
CA LYS A 104 7.51 6.22 23.20
C LYS A 104 8.52 7.00 24.04
N ARG A 105 8.21 8.26 24.37
CA ARG A 105 9.06 9.10 25.23
C ARG A 105 9.12 8.59 26.67
N LEU A 106 8.02 8.03 27.18
CA LEU A 106 7.91 7.51 28.55
C LEU A 106 8.34 6.04 28.66
N GLY A 107 8.65 5.37 27.56
CA GLY A 107 8.97 3.94 27.54
C GLY A 107 7.77 3.04 27.90
N ILE A 108 6.55 3.52 27.66
CA ILE A 108 5.31 2.76 27.91
C ILE A 108 5.03 1.88 26.70
N GLU A 109 5.00 0.58 26.92
CA GLU A 109 4.70 -0.43 25.92
C GLU A 109 3.39 -1.16 26.23
N GLY A 110 2.79 -1.77 25.20
CA GLY A 110 1.57 -2.56 25.33
C GLY A 110 0.29 -1.77 25.04
N HIS A 111 -0.67 -2.44 24.41
CA HIS A 111 -1.91 -1.82 23.94
C HIS A 111 -2.74 -1.19 25.07
N GLU A 112 -2.93 -1.91 26.18
CA GLU A 112 -3.71 -1.40 27.31
C GLU A 112 -3.03 -0.20 27.98
N ALA A 113 -1.73 -0.27 28.23
CA ALA A 113 -0.99 0.78 28.90
C ALA A 113 -1.00 2.09 28.08
N VAL A 114 -0.81 1.99 26.76
CA VAL A 114 -0.90 3.16 25.88
C VAL A 114 -2.33 3.68 25.76
N SER A 115 -3.35 2.82 25.81
CA SER A 115 -4.75 3.24 25.74
C SER A 115 -5.22 3.99 27.00
N ASN A 116 -4.67 3.67 28.17
CA ASN A 116 -4.94 4.39 29.40
C ASN A 116 -4.20 5.74 29.48
N LEU A 117 -3.11 5.88 28.74
CA LEU A 117 -2.33 7.11 28.67
C LEU A 117 -2.99 8.18 27.78
N CYS A 118 -3.56 7.77 26.64
CA CYS A 118 -4.13 8.66 25.63
C CYS A 118 -5.20 8.00 24.75
#